data_AF-A0A8I2YZP1-F1
#
_entry.id   AF-A0A8I2YZP1-F1
#
_cell.length_a   1.000
_cell.length_b   1.000
_cell.length_c   1.000
_cell.angle_alpha   90.00
_cell.angle_beta   90.00
_cell.angle_gamma   90.00
#
_symmetry.space_group_name_H-M   'P 1'
#
loop_
_entity.id
_entity.type
_entity.pdbx_description
1 polymer ?
#
loop_
_entity_poly.entity_id
_entity_poly.type
_entity_poly.pdbx_seq_one_letter_code
_entity_poly.pdbx_strand_id
1 'polypeptide(L)'
;MVALWLGRDPASPRHNALVLDTLRSELQFTFPLIKANPKCYWIWNYRLWLLQQAIELLPVAAARRVWDEELGLVALMLTKDQRNFHAWGYQAEFAYTERMISAGLSNFSAWHHRSRVIPRLLNERGLNDAERRAFLDAEFSLVRRALDVGPEDQSCWYYHQFLVLNMTEPVGKQTIAPNLGAEDKVPILQSEIDNIKDLLEDYDDDLKLAYEALMDYTPALARLEGREETETDRAELQGWLAKLRKLDPMRKGRWDDFERAHSLR
;
A
#
# COMPACT_ATOMS: atom_id res chain seq x y z
N MET A 1 -23.25 -43.93 -14.40
CA MET A 1 -23.19 -43.42 -15.78
C MET A 1 -21.96 -42.53 -15.95
N VAL A 2 -20.76 -43.12 -15.91
CA VAL A 2 -19.45 -42.44 -15.95
C VAL A 2 -18.81 -42.68 -17.33
N ALA A 3 -19.46 -42.24 -18.40
CA ALA A 3 -18.99 -42.52 -19.76
C ALA A 3 -19.36 -41.44 -20.79
N LEU A 4 -19.10 -40.15 -20.49
CA LEU A 4 -19.25 -39.06 -21.48
C LEU A 4 -18.10 -38.03 -21.48
N TRP A 5 -16.95 -38.35 -20.87
CA TRP A 5 -15.82 -37.42 -20.73
C TRP A 5 -14.54 -37.78 -21.51
N LEU A 6 -14.56 -38.80 -22.38
CA LEU A 6 -13.35 -39.27 -23.10
C LEU A 6 -13.45 -39.10 -24.63
N GLY A 7 -13.76 -37.89 -25.11
CA GLY A 7 -13.79 -37.67 -26.56
C GLY A 7 -13.92 -36.24 -27.05
N ARG A 8 -13.63 -35.23 -26.22
CA ARG A 8 -13.60 -33.85 -26.70
C ARG A 8 -12.15 -33.41 -26.79
N ASP A 9 -11.73 -33.13 -28.00
CA ASP A 9 -10.51 -32.37 -28.26
C ASP A 9 -10.58 -31.07 -27.44
N PRO A 10 -9.67 -30.84 -26.48
CA PRO A 10 -9.63 -29.63 -25.66
C PRO A 10 -9.45 -28.36 -26.52
N ALA A 11 -9.09 -28.48 -27.80
CA ALA A 11 -9.04 -27.37 -28.76
C ALA A 11 -10.35 -27.16 -29.56
N SER A 12 -11.39 -27.97 -29.36
CA SER A 12 -12.64 -27.84 -30.12
C SER A 12 -13.41 -26.56 -29.73
N PRO A 13 -13.84 -25.71 -30.70
CA PRO A 13 -14.66 -24.53 -30.42
C PRO A 13 -15.93 -24.83 -29.60
N ARG A 14 -16.51 -26.02 -29.79
CA ARG A 14 -17.70 -26.47 -29.05
C ARG A 14 -17.39 -26.81 -27.59
N HIS A 15 -16.20 -27.33 -27.30
CA HIS A 15 -15.75 -27.58 -25.93
C HIS A 15 -15.54 -26.25 -25.19
N ASN A 16 -14.82 -25.31 -25.81
CA ASN A 16 -14.56 -23.99 -25.23
C ASN A 16 -15.85 -23.20 -24.96
N ALA A 17 -16.83 -23.27 -25.88
CA ALA A 17 -18.13 -22.63 -25.66
C ALA A 17 -18.86 -23.20 -24.44
N LEU A 18 -18.84 -24.52 -24.24
CA LEU A 18 -19.46 -25.15 -23.08
C LEU A 18 -18.74 -24.78 -21.78
N VAL A 19 -17.41 -24.80 -21.77
CA VAL A 19 -16.62 -24.38 -20.59
C VAL A 19 -16.92 -22.94 -20.23
N LEU A 20 -16.94 -22.03 -21.21
CA LEU A 20 -17.24 -20.62 -20.99
C LEU A 20 -18.66 -20.41 -20.43
N ASP A 21 -19.66 -21.11 -20.95
CA ASP A 21 -21.05 -21.03 -20.49
C ASP A 21 -21.19 -21.51 -19.03
N THR A 22 -20.58 -22.65 -18.71
CA THR A 22 -20.57 -23.18 -17.33
C THR A 22 -19.91 -22.20 -16.36
N LEU A 23 -18.71 -21.69 -16.68
CA LEU A 23 -18.00 -20.75 -15.81
C LEU A 23 -18.80 -19.46 -15.58
N ARG A 24 -19.40 -18.90 -16.63
CA ARG A 24 -20.26 -17.71 -16.51
C ARG A 24 -21.51 -17.98 -15.69
N SER A 25 -22.16 -19.13 -15.87
CA SER A 25 -23.33 -19.53 -15.08
C SER A 25 -22.99 -19.61 -13.59
N GLU A 26 -21.86 -20.23 -13.22
CA GLU A 26 -21.40 -20.32 -11.84
C GLU A 26 -21.05 -18.95 -11.22
N LEU A 27 -20.40 -18.07 -11.99
CA LEU A 27 -20.11 -16.69 -11.56
C LEU A 27 -21.40 -15.87 -11.39
N GLN A 28 -22.41 -16.07 -12.24
CA GLN A 28 -23.72 -15.42 -12.11
C GLN A 28 -24.51 -15.96 -10.92
N PHE A 29 -24.48 -17.27 -10.67
CA PHE A 29 -25.11 -17.90 -9.52
C PHE A 29 -24.58 -17.32 -8.20
N THR A 30 -23.27 -17.08 -8.11
CA THR A 30 -22.64 -16.56 -6.88
C THR A 30 -22.77 -15.04 -6.72
N PHE A 31 -23.19 -14.29 -7.75
CA PHE A 31 -23.36 -12.84 -7.72
C PHE A 31 -24.37 -12.33 -6.65
N PRO A 32 -25.60 -12.86 -6.52
CA PRO A 32 -26.48 -12.45 -5.44
C PRO A 32 -25.93 -12.84 -4.05
N LEU A 33 -25.22 -13.95 -3.96
CA LEU A 33 -24.65 -14.46 -2.70
C LEU A 33 -23.54 -13.53 -2.17
N ILE A 34 -22.63 -13.10 -3.05
CA ILE A 34 -21.53 -12.20 -2.68
C ILE A 34 -22.04 -10.79 -2.36
N LYS A 35 -23.11 -10.32 -3.02
CA LYS A 35 -23.76 -9.05 -2.66
C LYS A 35 -24.42 -9.09 -1.29
N ALA A 36 -25.01 -10.22 -0.91
CA ALA A 36 -25.62 -10.40 0.40
C ALA A 36 -24.57 -10.63 1.50
N ASN A 37 -23.45 -11.30 1.16
CA ASN A 37 -22.41 -11.71 2.10
C ASN A 37 -21.03 -11.25 1.63
N PRO A 38 -20.75 -9.93 1.58
CA PRO A 38 -19.58 -9.35 0.91
C PRO A 38 -18.24 -9.73 1.55
N LYS A 39 -18.24 -10.30 2.77
CA LYS A 39 -17.07 -10.70 3.54
C LYS A 39 -16.93 -12.22 3.70
N CYS A 40 -17.71 -13.00 2.95
CA CYS A 40 -17.64 -14.46 3.02
C CYS A 40 -16.45 -14.99 2.22
N TYR A 41 -15.41 -15.46 2.93
CA TYR A 41 -14.20 -16.05 2.34
C TYR A 41 -14.50 -17.15 1.31
N TRP A 42 -15.44 -18.04 1.61
CA TRP A 42 -15.74 -19.20 0.75
C TRP A 42 -16.28 -18.80 -0.62
N ILE A 43 -17.09 -17.75 -0.67
CA ILE A 43 -17.65 -17.25 -1.93
C ILE A 43 -16.53 -16.60 -2.76
N TRP A 44 -15.68 -15.77 -2.14
CA TRP A 44 -14.52 -15.19 -2.81
C TRP A 44 -13.56 -16.28 -3.33
N ASN A 45 -13.18 -17.23 -2.48
CA ASN A 45 -12.27 -18.32 -2.88
C ASN A 45 -12.84 -19.17 -4.01
N TYR A 46 -14.14 -19.49 -3.98
CA TYR A 46 -14.77 -20.24 -5.07
C TYR A 46 -14.80 -19.43 -6.37
N ARG A 47 -15.10 -18.13 -6.32
CA ARG A 47 -15.04 -17.26 -7.50
C ARG A 47 -13.61 -17.18 -8.06
N LEU A 48 -12.60 -17.04 -7.22
CA LEU A 48 -11.19 -17.04 -7.66
C LEU A 48 -10.83 -18.36 -8.34
N TRP A 49 -11.27 -19.49 -7.77
CA TRP A 49 -11.06 -20.80 -8.37
C TRP A 49 -11.70 -20.90 -9.77
N LEU A 50 -12.93 -20.42 -9.95
CA LEU A 50 -13.59 -20.37 -11.26
C LEU A 50 -12.79 -19.54 -12.30
N LEU A 51 -12.24 -18.41 -11.87
CA LEU A 51 -11.40 -17.56 -12.74
C LEU A 51 -10.06 -18.22 -13.10
N GLN A 52 -9.48 -18.99 -12.18
CA GLN A 52 -8.30 -19.81 -12.46
C GLN A 52 -8.63 -20.89 -13.49
N GLN A 53 -9.79 -21.54 -13.39
CA GLN A 53 -10.24 -22.50 -14.40
C GLN A 53 -10.46 -21.83 -15.77
N ALA A 54 -10.90 -20.57 -15.80
CA ALA A 54 -10.98 -19.81 -17.06
C ALA A 54 -9.60 -19.64 -17.73
N ILE A 55 -8.53 -19.41 -16.95
CA ILE A 55 -7.16 -19.31 -17.48
C ILE A 55 -6.67 -20.67 -18.00
N GLU A 56 -6.93 -21.74 -17.26
CA GLU A 56 -6.42 -23.08 -17.58
C GLU A 56 -7.14 -23.73 -18.76
N LEU A 57 -8.44 -23.47 -18.93
CA LEU A 57 -9.30 -24.23 -19.84
C LEU A 57 -9.75 -23.44 -21.07
N LEU A 58 -9.59 -22.12 -21.13
CA LEU A 58 -10.06 -21.30 -22.25
C LEU A 58 -8.91 -20.64 -23.01
N PRO A 59 -9.09 -20.34 -24.32
CA PRO A 59 -8.20 -19.46 -25.05
C PRO A 59 -8.09 -18.08 -24.37
N VAL A 60 -6.89 -17.48 -24.43
CA VAL A 60 -6.56 -16.21 -23.76
C VAL A 60 -7.62 -15.12 -23.96
N ALA A 61 -8.13 -14.97 -25.18
CA ALA A 61 -9.15 -13.95 -25.49
C ALA A 61 -10.48 -14.18 -24.76
N ALA A 62 -10.90 -15.44 -24.56
CA ALA A 62 -12.12 -15.78 -23.84
C ALA A 62 -11.91 -15.68 -22.32
N ALA A 63 -10.78 -16.19 -21.81
CA ALA A 63 -10.41 -16.05 -20.40
C ALA A 63 -10.37 -14.57 -19.98
N ARG A 64 -9.76 -13.71 -20.79
CA ARG A 64 -9.71 -12.25 -20.56
C ARG A 64 -11.09 -11.64 -20.38
N ARG A 65 -12.07 -12.00 -21.21
CA ARG A 65 -13.44 -11.46 -21.11
C ARG A 65 -14.11 -11.83 -19.80
N VAL A 66 -13.90 -13.06 -19.31
CA VAL A 66 -14.44 -13.51 -18.01
C VAL A 66 -13.82 -12.70 -16.88
N TRP A 67 -12.51 -12.46 -16.95
CA TRP A 67 -11.81 -11.60 -15.99
C TRP A 67 -12.30 -10.15 -16.03
N ASP A 68 -12.50 -9.57 -17.21
CA ASP A 68 -13.01 -8.19 -17.36
C ASP A 68 -14.40 -8.03 -16.74
N GLU A 69 -15.28 -9.03 -16.88
CA GLU A 69 -16.60 -9.06 -16.23
C GLU A 69 -16.47 -9.11 -14.69
N GLU A 70 -15.57 -9.93 -14.16
CA GLU A 70 -15.30 -9.99 -12.71
C GLU A 70 -14.76 -8.67 -12.17
N LEU A 71 -13.85 -8.04 -12.90
CA LEU A 71 -13.30 -6.72 -12.53
C LEU A 71 -14.41 -5.67 -12.38
N GLY A 72 -15.46 -5.76 -13.19
CA GLY A 72 -16.68 -4.95 -13.07
C GLY A 72 -17.43 -5.18 -11.75
N LEU A 73 -17.61 -6.44 -11.34
CA LEU A 73 -18.19 -6.77 -10.03
C LEU A 73 -17.32 -6.23 -8.89
N VAL A 74 -16.00 -6.46 -8.97
CA VAL A 74 -15.06 -6.02 -7.94
C VAL A 74 -15.11 -4.51 -7.74
N ALA A 75 -15.14 -3.75 -8.84
CA ALA A 75 -15.31 -2.29 -8.79
C ALA A 75 -16.64 -1.89 -8.13
N LEU A 76 -17.73 -2.61 -8.42
CA LEU A 76 -19.02 -2.39 -7.76
C LEU A 76 -18.95 -2.67 -6.25
N MET A 77 -18.26 -3.75 -5.84
CA MET A 77 -18.12 -4.12 -4.43
C MET A 77 -17.27 -3.10 -3.67
N LEU A 78 -16.18 -2.62 -4.25
CA LEU A 78 -15.31 -1.60 -3.65
C LEU A 78 -15.96 -0.21 -3.63
N THR A 79 -16.85 0.10 -4.58
CA THR A 79 -17.68 1.32 -4.51
C THR A 79 -18.61 1.29 -3.30
N LYS A 80 -19.13 0.11 -2.92
CA LYS A 80 -20.01 -0.06 -1.77
C LYS A 80 -19.26 -0.13 -0.44
N ASP A 81 -18.12 -0.82 -0.41
CA ASP A 81 -17.25 -0.93 0.75
C ASP A 81 -15.80 -0.82 0.28
N GLN A 82 -15.27 0.40 0.37
CA GLN A 82 -13.91 0.71 -0.07
C GLN A 82 -12.84 -0.03 0.77
N ARG A 83 -13.23 -0.58 1.92
CA ARG A 83 -12.38 -1.34 2.84
C ARG A 83 -12.55 -2.86 2.66
N ASN A 84 -13.26 -3.31 1.62
CA ASN A 84 -13.42 -4.74 1.34
C ASN A 84 -12.11 -5.35 0.83
N PHE A 85 -11.33 -5.91 1.76
CA PHE A 85 -10.04 -6.54 1.49
C PHE A 85 -10.08 -7.66 0.43
N HIS A 86 -11.17 -8.43 0.34
CA HIS A 86 -11.27 -9.52 -0.63
C HIS A 86 -11.35 -9.01 -2.07
N ALA A 87 -12.08 -7.92 -2.28
CA ALA A 87 -12.27 -7.33 -3.60
C ALA A 87 -10.97 -6.71 -4.13
N TRP A 88 -10.14 -6.16 -3.25
CA TRP A 88 -8.84 -5.60 -3.64
C TRP A 88 -7.89 -6.60 -4.31
N GLY A 89 -7.99 -7.91 -4.00
CA GLY A 89 -7.12 -8.94 -4.57
C GLY A 89 -7.37 -9.29 -6.05
N TYR A 90 -8.34 -8.66 -6.72
CA TYR A 90 -8.78 -9.03 -8.07
C TYR A 90 -8.39 -8.02 -9.17
N GLN A 91 -8.04 -6.76 -8.86
CA GLN A 91 -7.90 -5.67 -9.86
C GLN A 91 -6.48 -5.52 -10.44
N ALA A 92 -6.34 -4.71 -11.50
CA ALA A 92 -5.06 -4.08 -11.85
C ALA A 92 -4.70 -3.07 -10.76
N GLU A 93 -4.10 -3.59 -9.69
CA GLU A 93 -4.25 -3.08 -8.32
C GLU A 93 -3.78 -1.63 -8.15
N PHE A 94 -2.74 -1.21 -8.85
CA PHE A 94 -2.09 0.09 -8.62
C PHE A 94 -2.93 1.31 -9.04
N ALA A 95 -3.47 1.35 -10.27
CA ALA A 95 -4.26 2.48 -10.75
C ALA A 95 -5.58 2.64 -9.96
N TYR A 96 -6.12 1.52 -9.47
CA TYR A 96 -7.30 1.56 -8.62
C TYR A 96 -6.98 2.16 -7.24
N THR A 97 -5.82 1.89 -6.64
CA THR A 97 -5.41 2.56 -5.38
C THR A 97 -5.37 4.07 -5.53
N GLU A 98 -4.84 4.58 -6.65
CA GLU A 98 -4.76 6.01 -6.91
C GLU A 98 -6.15 6.65 -6.94
N ARG A 99 -7.08 6.06 -7.70
CA ARG A 99 -8.49 6.52 -7.74
C ARG A 99 -9.12 6.56 -6.35
N MET A 100 -8.86 5.55 -5.52
CA MET A 100 -9.48 5.43 -4.20
C MET A 100 -8.88 6.40 -3.18
N ILE A 101 -7.57 6.67 -3.28
CA ILE A 101 -6.90 7.72 -2.48
C ILE A 101 -7.46 9.09 -2.86
N SER A 102 -7.60 9.39 -4.16
CA SER A 102 -8.18 10.66 -4.62
C SER A 102 -9.64 10.84 -4.19
N ALA A 103 -10.39 9.75 -4.00
CA ALA A 103 -11.77 9.79 -3.54
C ALA A 103 -11.89 9.99 -2.01
N GLY A 104 -10.83 9.70 -1.23
CA GLY A 104 -10.82 9.89 0.21
C GLY A 104 -9.47 9.54 0.83
N LEU A 105 -8.80 10.56 1.39
CA LEU A 105 -7.49 10.42 2.03
C LEU A 105 -7.49 9.44 3.21
N SER A 106 -8.63 9.31 3.91
CA SER A 106 -8.80 8.36 5.04
C SER A 106 -8.99 6.91 4.63
N ASN A 107 -8.85 6.58 3.34
CA ASN A 107 -8.96 5.21 2.87
C ASN A 107 -7.67 4.43 3.12
N PHE A 108 -7.46 4.01 4.37
CA PHE A 108 -6.32 3.20 4.78
C PHE A 108 -6.12 1.95 3.89
N SER A 109 -7.21 1.30 3.46
CA SER A 109 -7.11 0.14 2.58
C SER A 109 -6.45 0.49 1.25
N ALA A 110 -6.79 1.61 0.64
CA ALA A 110 -6.16 2.04 -0.61
C ALA A 110 -4.66 2.31 -0.43
N TRP A 111 -4.26 3.03 0.62
CA TRP A 111 -2.84 3.27 0.94
C TRP A 111 -2.07 1.99 1.25
N HIS A 112 -2.64 1.10 2.04
CA HIS A 112 -2.03 -0.18 2.39
C HIS A 112 -1.89 -1.10 1.16
N HIS A 113 -2.93 -1.20 0.33
CA HIS A 113 -2.83 -1.98 -0.90
C HIS A 113 -1.80 -1.37 -1.85
N ARG A 114 -1.69 -0.04 -1.93
CA ARG A 114 -0.67 0.63 -2.74
C ARG A 114 0.73 0.21 -2.30
N SER A 115 1.05 0.24 -1.00
CA SER A 115 2.37 -0.15 -0.48
C SER A 115 2.70 -1.62 -0.74
N ARG A 116 1.70 -2.50 -0.74
CA ARG A 116 1.86 -3.93 -1.03
C ARG A 116 2.15 -4.23 -2.50
N VAL A 117 1.59 -3.43 -3.41
CA VAL A 117 1.63 -3.68 -4.85
C VAL A 117 2.88 -3.10 -5.50
N ILE A 118 3.36 -1.96 -5.00
CA ILE A 118 4.52 -1.26 -5.56
C ILE A 118 5.73 -2.18 -5.78
N PRO A 119 6.20 -2.97 -4.79
CA PRO A 119 7.38 -3.82 -4.99
C PRO A 119 7.24 -4.81 -6.14
N ARG A 120 6.08 -5.47 -6.25
CA ARG A 120 5.81 -6.42 -7.33
C ARG A 120 5.73 -5.70 -8.67
N LEU A 121 5.02 -4.56 -8.72
CA LEU A 121 4.84 -3.76 -9.93
C LEU A 121 6.17 -3.30 -10.53
N LEU A 122 7.08 -2.78 -9.70
CA LEU A 122 8.39 -2.29 -10.16
C LEU A 122 9.25 -3.42 -10.74
N ASN A 123 9.18 -4.61 -10.14
CA ASN A 123 9.89 -5.79 -10.60
C ASN A 123 9.30 -6.36 -11.90
N GLU A 124 7.97 -6.50 -11.98
CA GLU A 124 7.27 -6.98 -13.18
C GLU A 124 7.47 -6.06 -14.39
N ARG A 125 7.55 -4.74 -14.16
CA ARG A 125 7.84 -3.75 -15.22
C ARG A 125 9.31 -3.68 -15.61
N GLY A 126 10.20 -4.32 -14.85
CA GLY A 126 11.64 -4.32 -15.12
C GLY A 126 12.26 -2.92 -15.09
N LEU A 127 11.74 -2.02 -14.24
CA LEU A 127 12.22 -0.64 -14.20
C LEU A 127 13.70 -0.58 -13.82
N ASN A 128 14.44 0.37 -14.39
CA ASN A 128 15.83 0.63 -14.00
C ASN A 128 15.91 1.54 -12.76
N ASP A 129 17.13 1.81 -12.28
CA ASP A 129 17.33 2.57 -11.03
C ASP A 129 16.85 4.03 -11.12
N ALA A 130 17.04 4.70 -12.27
CA ALA A 130 16.55 6.05 -12.47
C ALA A 130 15.01 6.11 -12.52
N GLU A 131 14.38 5.12 -13.15
CA GLU A 131 12.92 5.00 -13.18
C GLU A 131 12.34 4.68 -11.80
N ARG A 132 13.00 3.81 -11.02
CA ARG A 132 12.62 3.52 -9.63
C ARG A 132 12.77 4.74 -8.73
N ARG A 133 13.83 5.54 -8.93
CA ARG A 133 14.01 6.81 -8.22
C ARG A 133 12.89 7.79 -8.54
N ALA A 134 12.61 8.02 -9.82
CA ALA A 134 11.52 8.90 -10.24
C ALA A 134 10.15 8.43 -9.72
N PHE A 135 9.94 7.12 -9.65
CA PHE A 135 8.74 6.55 -9.04
C PHE A 135 8.65 6.86 -7.53
N LEU A 136 9.74 6.67 -6.79
CA LEU A 136 9.79 6.98 -5.36
C LEU A 136 9.51 8.48 -5.10
N ASP A 137 10.12 9.37 -5.89
CA ASP A 137 9.89 10.82 -5.79
C ASP A 137 8.43 11.19 -6.04
N ALA A 138 7.76 10.51 -7.00
CA ALA A 138 6.35 10.69 -7.27
C ALA A 138 5.46 10.22 -6.11
N GLU A 139 5.83 9.13 -5.43
CA GLU A 139 5.12 8.63 -4.25
C GLU A 139 5.26 9.56 -3.03
N PHE A 140 6.46 10.09 -2.77
CA PHE A 140 6.65 11.13 -1.75
C PHE A 140 5.84 12.38 -2.08
N SER A 141 5.87 12.83 -3.33
CA SER A 141 5.08 13.97 -3.78
C SER A 141 3.57 13.74 -3.62
N LEU A 142 3.09 12.51 -3.82
CA LEU A 142 1.69 12.14 -3.62
C LEU A 142 1.28 12.24 -2.16
N VAL A 143 2.04 11.63 -1.25
CA VAL A 143 1.69 11.63 0.18
C VAL A 143 1.89 13.00 0.82
N ARG A 144 2.88 13.78 0.38
CA ARG A 144 3.07 15.16 0.86
C ARG A 144 1.86 16.03 0.54
N ARG A 145 1.40 16.03 -0.72
CA ARG A 145 0.17 16.75 -1.09
C ARG A 145 -1.07 16.30 -0.31
N ALA A 146 -1.12 15.03 0.11
CA ALA A 146 -2.21 14.55 0.96
C ALA A 146 -2.08 15.09 2.39
N LEU A 147 -0.87 15.12 2.95
CA LEU A 147 -0.59 15.68 4.27
C LEU A 147 -0.77 17.21 4.32
N ASP A 148 -0.47 17.92 3.23
CA ASP A 148 -0.69 19.38 3.13
C ASP A 148 -2.18 19.75 3.28
N VAL A 149 -3.08 18.82 2.92
CA VAL A 149 -4.54 19.02 2.93
C VAL A 149 -5.22 18.38 4.14
N GLY A 150 -4.70 17.26 4.63
CA GLY A 150 -5.28 16.50 5.74
C GLY A 150 -4.21 15.87 6.63
N PRO A 151 -3.44 16.69 7.38
CA PRO A 151 -2.36 16.20 8.23
C PRO A 151 -2.86 15.43 9.46
N GLU A 152 -4.14 15.49 9.79
CA GLU A 152 -4.76 14.67 10.83
C GLU A 152 -4.96 13.21 10.40
N ASP A 153 -4.87 12.91 9.09
CA ASP A 153 -5.16 11.59 8.56
C ASP A 153 -4.03 10.59 8.82
N GLN A 154 -4.31 9.62 9.68
CA GLN A 154 -3.35 8.59 10.05
C GLN A 154 -2.92 7.71 8.86
N SER A 155 -3.78 7.54 7.87
CA SER A 155 -3.50 6.71 6.70
C SER A 155 -2.34 7.28 5.88
N CYS A 156 -2.32 8.60 5.72
CA CYS A 156 -1.26 9.34 5.03
C CYS A 156 0.08 9.16 5.76
N TRP A 157 0.10 9.33 7.09
CA TRP A 157 1.30 9.15 7.90
C TRP A 157 1.85 7.72 7.87
N TYR A 158 0.99 6.70 7.92
CA TYR A 158 1.46 5.32 7.81
C TYR A 158 2.04 5.01 6.43
N TYR A 159 1.49 5.60 5.37
CA TYR A 159 2.05 5.47 4.04
C TYR A 159 3.38 6.22 3.89
N HIS A 160 3.47 7.43 4.43
CA HIS A 160 4.71 8.20 4.50
C HIS A 160 5.81 7.42 5.25
N GLN A 161 5.48 6.88 6.42
CA GLN A 161 6.39 6.03 7.21
C GLN A 161 6.83 4.80 6.41
N PHE A 162 5.95 4.16 5.66
CA PHE A 162 6.33 3.05 4.78
C PHE A 162 7.39 3.45 3.74
N LEU A 163 7.23 4.62 3.09
CA LEU A 163 8.20 5.10 2.09
C LEU A 163 9.56 5.41 2.75
N VAL A 164 9.56 6.11 3.88
CA VAL A 164 10.79 6.43 4.61
C VAL A 164 11.49 5.18 5.12
N LEU A 165 10.75 4.20 5.68
CA LEU A 165 11.33 2.92 6.10
C LEU A 165 11.92 2.16 4.91
N ASN A 166 11.25 2.13 3.76
CA ASN A 166 11.81 1.50 2.56
C ASN A 166 13.16 2.09 2.14
N MET A 167 13.33 3.40 2.36
CA MET A 167 14.54 4.14 2.03
C MET A 167 15.65 4.01 3.08
N THR A 168 15.27 3.97 4.37
CA THR A 168 16.19 4.03 5.52
C THR A 168 16.54 2.66 6.09
N GLU A 169 15.78 1.61 5.77
CA GLU A 169 16.10 0.25 6.20
C GLU A 169 17.42 -0.25 5.61
N PRO A 170 18.10 -1.22 6.27
CA PRO A 170 19.36 -1.78 5.79
C PRO A 170 19.28 -2.31 4.36
N VAL A 171 20.41 -2.25 3.66
CA VAL A 171 20.58 -2.77 2.30
C VAL A 171 20.06 -4.21 2.21
N GLY A 172 19.24 -4.50 1.20
CA GLY A 172 18.60 -5.80 0.99
C GLY A 172 17.14 -5.90 1.49
N LYS A 173 16.67 -4.95 2.29
CA LYS A 173 15.24 -4.83 2.65
C LYS A 173 14.48 -3.76 1.86
N GLN A 174 15.22 -2.91 1.16
CA GLN A 174 14.69 -1.86 0.29
C GLN A 174 14.09 -2.49 -0.96
N THR A 175 12.84 -2.16 -1.27
CA THR A 175 12.10 -2.82 -2.37
C THR A 175 11.65 -1.86 -3.46
N ILE A 176 11.66 -0.55 -3.21
CA ILE A 176 11.27 0.47 -4.19
C ILE A 176 12.48 0.93 -4.99
N ALA A 177 13.54 1.38 -4.31
CA ALA A 177 14.78 1.88 -4.93
C ALA A 177 16.02 1.26 -4.23
N PRO A 178 16.33 -0.02 -4.47
CA PRO A 178 17.34 -0.77 -3.69
C PRO A 178 18.78 -0.28 -3.86
N ASN A 179 19.09 0.37 -4.98
CA ASN A 179 20.42 0.87 -5.30
C ASN A 179 20.59 2.37 -4.99
N LEU A 180 19.64 2.97 -4.27
CA LEU A 180 19.71 4.39 -3.92
C LEU A 180 20.83 4.62 -2.89
N GLY A 181 21.78 5.49 -3.22
CA GLY A 181 22.94 5.78 -2.36
C GLY A 181 22.60 6.72 -1.20
N ALA A 182 23.52 6.86 -0.24
CA ALA A 182 23.33 7.77 0.90
C ALA A 182 23.27 9.24 0.44
N GLU A 183 24.04 9.58 -0.59
CA GLU A 183 24.08 10.88 -1.26
C GLU A 183 22.71 11.35 -1.77
N ASP A 184 21.83 10.42 -2.10
CA ASP A 184 20.46 10.67 -2.53
C ASP A 184 19.47 10.58 -1.38
N LYS A 185 19.65 9.64 -0.45
CA LYS A 185 18.73 9.40 0.68
C LYS A 185 18.74 10.54 1.69
N VAL A 186 19.92 11.08 2.00
CA VAL A 186 20.10 12.17 2.96
C VAL A 186 19.30 13.42 2.57
N PRO A 187 19.43 13.98 1.35
CA PRO A 187 18.64 15.17 0.98
C PRO A 187 17.14 14.91 0.92
N ILE A 188 16.70 13.70 0.54
CA ILE A 188 15.28 13.33 0.57
C ILE A 188 14.78 13.35 2.01
N LEU A 189 15.43 12.64 2.93
CA LEU A 189 14.99 12.53 4.31
C LEU A 189 15.05 13.89 5.04
N GLN A 190 16.08 14.69 4.78
CA GLN A 190 16.18 16.05 5.28
C GLN A 190 14.99 16.90 4.81
N SER A 191 14.68 16.87 3.50
CA SER A 191 13.50 17.54 2.94
C SER A 191 12.20 17.10 3.62
N GLU A 192 12.01 15.79 3.87
CA GLU A 192 10.81 15.31 4.56
C GLU A 192 10.75 15.79 6.02
N ILE A 193 11.88 15.82 6.74
CA ILE A 193 11.95 16.40 8.09
C ILE A 193 11.57 17.88 8.06
N ASP A 194 12.13 18.66 7.14
CA ASP A 194 11.86 20.10 7.01
C ASP A 194 10.39 20.34 6.65
N ASN A 195 9.83 19.59 5.69
CA ASN A 195 8.41 19.67 5.34
C ASN A 195 7.49 19.37 6.54
N ILE A 196 7.85 18.42 7.40
CA ILE A 196 7.07 18.11 8.61
C ILE A 196 7.20 19.23 9.66
N LYS A 197 8.37 19.86 9.78
CA LYS A 197 8.56 21.03 10.65
C LYS A 197 7.70 22.20 10.17
N ASP A 198 7.74 22.53 8.88
CA ASP A 198 6.92 23.57 8.27
C ASP A 198 5.42 23.30 8.49
N LEU A 199 4.99 22.04 8.30
CA LEU A 199 3.61 21.63 8.58
C LEU A 199 3.22 21.86 10.05
N LEU A 200 4.13 21.67 11.01
CA LEU A 200 3.86 21.94 12.43
C LEU A 200 3.84 23.45 12.78
N GLU A 201 4.35 24.32 11.92
CA GLU A 201 4.21 25.77 12.08
C GLU A 201 2.81 26.25 11.67
N ASP A 202 2.24 25.64 10.63
CA ASP A 202 0.94 26.01 10.05
C ASP A 202 -0.27 25.40 10.77
N TYR A 203 -0.06 24.33 11.55
CA TYR A 203 -1.13 23.60 12.23
C TYR A 203 -0.95 23.60 13.74
N ASP A 204 -2.07 23.48 14.48
CA ASP A 204 -2.04 23.38 15.94
C ASP A 204 -1.22 22.17 16.40
N ASP A 205 -0.69 22.27 17.64
CA ASP A 205 0.19 21.30 18.30
C ASP A 205 -0.36 19.86 18.44
N ASP A 206 -1.55 19.55 17.95
CA ASP A 206 -2.24 18.27 18.13
C ASP A 206 -1.91 17.21 17.05
N LEU A 207 -0.93 17.47 16.18
CA LEU A 207 -0.45 16.53 15.16
C LEU A 207 0.52 15.48 15.72
N LYS A 208 0.02 14.59 16.58
CA LYS A 208 0.84 13.53 17.23
C LYS A 208 1.74 12.78 16.23
N LEU A 209 1.22 12.35 15.09
CA LEU A 209 1.96 11.51 14.14
C LEU A 209 3.10 12.25 13.42
N ALA A 210 3.00 13.58 13.28
CA ALA A 210 4.10 14.40 12.78
C ALA A 210 5.28 14.39 13.75
N TYR A 211 5.01 14.54 15.05
CA TYR A 211 6.03 14.40 16.08
C TYR A 211 6.60 12.97 16.15
N GLU A 212 5.76 11.93 16.07
CA GLU A 212 6.27 10.54 16.01
C GLU A 212 7.20 10.34 14.81
N ALA A 213 6.86 10.91 13.65
CA ALA A 213 7.68 10.85 12.45
C ALA A 213 9.04 11.55 12.63
N LEU A 214 9.07 12.77 13.18
CA LEU A 214 10.31 13.50 13.46
C LEU A 214 11.23 12.76 14.45
N MET A 215 10.64 12.12 15.46
CA MET A 215 11.38 11.28 16.42
C MET A 215 12.04 10.07 15.77
N ASP A 216 11.41 9.47 14.75
CA ASP A 216 11.96 8.33 14.03
C ASP A 216 12.96 8.76 12.94
N TYR A 217 12.71 9.88 12.25
CA TYR A 217 13.47 10.29 11.06
C TYR A 217 14.77 10.99 11.39
N THR A 218 14.82 11.78 12.46
CA THR A 218 16.04 12.53 12.84
C THR A 218 17.21 11.59 13.18
N PRO A 219 17.04 10.54 14.01
CA PRO A 219 18.10 9.54 14.23
C PRO A 219 18.43 8.73 12.97
N ALA A 220 17.43 8.47 12.11
CA ALA A 220 17.65 7.76 10.85
C ALA A 220 18.50 8.59 9.88
N LEU A 221 18.32 9.91 9.84
CA LEU A 221 19.14 10.84 9.07
C LEU A 221 20.59 10.84 9.56
N ALA A 222 20.81 11.01 10.86
CA ALA A 222 22.16 10.96 11.46
C ALA A 222 22.89 9.66 11.09
N ARG A 223 22.18 8.53 11.13
CA ARG A 223 22.72 7.22 10.73
C ARG A 223 23.07 7.15 9.24
N LEU A 224 22.23 7.70 8.35
CA LEU A 224 22.52 7.75 6.92
C LEU A 224 23.75 8.60 6.60
N GLU A 225 23.97 9.67 7.38
CA GLU A 225 25.13 10.54 7.28
C GLU A 225 26.39 9.94 7.93
N GLY A 226 26.27 8.80 8.62
CA GLY A 226 27.38 8.14 9.31
C GLY A 226 27.87 8.91 10.55
N ARG A 227 27.00 9.72 11.16
CA ARG A 227 27.30 10.50 12.37
C ARG A 227 26.35 10.15 13.53
N GLU A 228 26.70 10.61 14.72
CA GLU A 228 25.77 10.63 15.86
C GLU A 228 24.85 11.86 15.79
N GLU A 229 23.78 11.84 16.59
CA GLU A 229 22.89 12.98 16.77
C GLU A 229 23.65 14.16 17.37
N THR A 230 23.57 15.31 16.69
CA THR A 230 24.21 16.56 17.11
C THR A 230 23.51 17.14 18.34
N GLU A 231 24.13 18.14 18.98
CA GLU A 231 23.48 18.86 20.08
C GLU A 231 22.15 19.49 19.65
N THR A 232 22.08 20.00 18.41
CA THR A 232 20.85 20.54 17.84
C THR A 232 19.78 19.46 17.67
N ASP A 233 20.13 18.31 17.09
CA ASP A 233 19.19 17.18 16.93
C ASP A 233 18.63 16.73 18.29
N ARG A 234 19.50 16.61 19.30
CA ARG A 234 19.09 16.19 20.65
C ARG A 234 18.16 17.21 21.31
N ALA A 235 18.43 18.50 21.15
CA ALA A 235 17.57 19.56 21.66
C ALA A 235 16.18 19.54 21.00
N GLU A 236 16.11 19.34 19.68
CA GLU A 236 14.84 19.20 18.95
C GLU A 236 14.07 17.95 19.39
N LEU A 237 14.74 16.80 19.45
CA LEU A 237 14.16 15.53 19.93
C LEU A 237 13.61 15.65 21.36
N GLN A 238 14.30 16.35 22.26
CA GLN A 238 13.80 16.62 23.62
C GLN A 238 12.51 17.46 23.59
N GLY A 239 12.47 18.50 22.75
CA GLY A 239 11.29 19.34 22.57
C GLY A 239 10.08 18.55 22.08
N TRP A 240 10.24 17.74 21.03
CA TRP A 240 9.17 16.91 20.48
C TRP A 240 8.75 15.78 21.43
N LEU A 241 9.69 15.16 22.14
CA LEU A 241 9.40 14.17 23.17
C LEU A 241 8.49 14.73 24.27
N ALA A 242 8.73 15.98 24.69
CA ALA A 242 7.88 16.66 25.67
C ALA A 242 6.45 16.88 25.15
N LYS A 243 6.29 17.18 23.85
CA LYS A 243 4.97 17.29 23.19
C LYS A 243 4.28 15.92 23.15
N LEU A 244 4.97 14.88 22.68
CA LEU A 244 4.43 13.52 22.60
C LEU A 244 4.00 12.96 23.97
N ARG A 245 4.73 13.25 25.05
CA ARG A 245 4.31 12.85 26.40
C ARG A 245 2.96 13.45 26.82
N LYS A 246 2.59 14.62 26.28
CA LYS A 246 1.27 15.24 26.49
C LYS A 246 0.21 14.65 25.56
N LEU A 247 0.55 14.45 24.28
CA LEU A 247 -0.37 13.97 23.24
C LEU A 247 -0.65 12.46 23.28
N ASP A 248 0.27 11.66 23.84
CA ASP A 248 0.21 10.19 23.86
C ASP A 248 0.53 9.60 25.23
N PRO A 249 -0.22 9.97 26.29
CA PRO A 249 0.07 9.55 27.66
C PRO A 249 -0.03 8.04 27.85
N MET A 250 -0.85 7.35 27.04
CA MET A 250 -1.04 5.91 27.12
C MET A 250 0.21 5.12 26.72
N ARG A 251 1.11 5.69 25.89
CA ARG A 251 2.36 5.04 25.46
C ARG A 251 3.59 5.62 26.13
N LYS A 252 3.46 6.21 27.34
CA LYS A 252 4.59 6.78 28.10
C LYS A 252 5.82 5.86 28.15
N GLY A 253 5.63 4.55 28.32
CA GLY A 253 6.73 3.59 28.32
C GLY A 253 7.58 3.61 27.05
N ARG A 254 6.95 3.72 25.87
CA ARG A 254 7.65 3.89 24.58
C ARG A 254 8.54 5.13 24.58
N TRP A 255 8.01 6.24 25.09
CA TRP A 255 8.71 7.52 25.14
C TRP A 255 9.86 7.52 26.15
N ASP A 256 9.69 6.86 27.29
CA ASP A 256 10.75 6.66 28.27
C ASP A 256 11.87 5.75 27.73
N ASP A 257 11.53 4.73 26.92
CA ASP A 257 12.49 3.87 26.25
C ASP A 257 13.29 4.64 25.20
N PHE A 258 12.61 5.48 24.42
CA PHE A 258 13.25 6.35 23.42
C PHE A 258 14.25 7.32 24.05
N GLU A 259 13.86 8.00 25.14
CA GLU A 259 14.72 8.93 25.90
C GLU A 259 16.02 8.26 26.35
N ARG A 260 15.94 7.01 26.81
CA ARG A 260 17.10 6.24 27.25
C ARG A 260 17.98 5.80 26.07
N ALA A 261 17.37 5.37 24.97
CA ALA A 261 18.10 4.89 23.79
C ALA A 261 18.95 6.00 23.15
N HIS A 262 18.46 7.24 23.13
CA HIS A 262 19.14 8.36 22.49
C HIS A 262 19.88 9.28 23.49
N SER A 263 19.98 8.87 24.76
CA SER A 263 20.65 9.64 25.83
C SER A 263 20.20 11.11 25.89
N LEU A 264 18.88 11.33 25.87
CA LEU A 264 18.29 12.68 25.86
C LEU A 264 18.15 13.29 27.27
N ARG A 265 19.00 12.89 28.22
CA ARG A 265 19.00 13.37 29.61
C ARG A 265 20.17 14.28 29.91
#